data_AF-A0A960KU48-F1
#
_entry.id   AF-A0A960KU48-F1
#
_cell.length_a   1.000
_cell.length_b   1.000
_cell.length_c   1.000
_cell.angle_alpha   90.00
_cell.angle_beta   90.00
_cell.angle_gamma   90.00
#
_symmetry.space_group_name_H-M   'P 1'
#
loop_
_entity.id
_entity.type
_entity.pdbx_description
1 polymer ?
#
loop_
_entity_poly.entity_id
_entity_poly.type
_entity_poly.pdbx_seq_one_letter_code
_entity_poly.pdbx_strand_id
1 'polypeptide(L)'
;ILNGLRLPELAGESPRVLELERLLAQPLFEEVNREFADLKRRTNRTPIWYSMFDGPRNLESLAAHVELPGLYEYLYRRWSGAVHGLEVFDGKLKGRDGIPYITQLRAIDNAQHVTLHTLWLQLQHFQSFVGTLLPERLPELDLWFLKELQPLYHLLSGELMYSIDEVYHTH
;
A
#
# COMPACT_ATOMS: atom_id res chain seq x y z
N ILE A 1 41.43 -8.63 -3.68
CA ILE A 1 41.88 -7.46 -4.47
C ILE A 1 40.75 -7.10 -5.43
N LEU A 2 39.85 -6.19 -5.02
CA LEU A 2 38.83 -5.58 -5.90
C LEU A 2 39.00 -4.05 -5.83
N ASN A 3 40.23 -3.59 -6.05
CA ASN A 3 40.53 -2.18 -6.27
C ASN A 3 40.41 -1.94 -7.78
N GLY A 4 39.35 -1.26 -8.24
CA GLY A 4 39.34 -0.81 -9.64
C GLY A 4 37.99 -0.49 -10.29
N LEU A 5 36.85 -0.86 -9.70
CA LEU A 5 35.56 -0.42 -10.22
C LEU A 5 35.25 1.00 -9.73
N ARG A 6 35.86 2.00 -10.39
CA ARG A 6 35.31 3.35 -10.37
C ARG A 6 34.03 3.32 -11.20
N LEU A 7 32.88 3.41 -10.53
CA LEU A 7 31.64 3.77 -11.20
C LEU A 7 31.89 5.09 -11.94
N PRO A 8 31.42 5.26 -13.20
CA PRO A 8 31.56 6.53 -13.88
C PRO A 8 30.95 7.62 -13.01
N GLU A 9 31.73 8.66 -12.74
CA GLU A 9 31.22 9.90 -12.18
C GLU A 9 30.12 10.37 -13.14
N LEU A 10 28.86 10.27 -12.73
CA LEU A 10 27.74 10.91 -13.41
C LEU A 10 27.92 12.42 -13.21
N ALA A 11 28.84 13.00 -13.98
CA ALA A 11 29.13 14.42 -13.98
C ALA A 11 27.94 15.13 -14.64
N GLY A 12 27.07 15.71 -13.79
CA GLY A 12 25.92 16.51 -14.18
C GLY A 12 24.62 16.02 -13.56
N GLU A 13 23.81 16.94 -13.04
CA GLU A 13 22.43 16.65 -12.68
C GLU A 13 21.69 16.16 -13.93
N SER A 14 21.01 15.02 -13.81
CA SER A 14 20.20 14.50 -14.92
C SER A 14 19.21 15.59 -15.37
N PRO A 15 18.97 15.80 -16.68
CA PRO A 15 17.99 16.77 -17.17
C PRO A 15 16.62 16.65 -16.48
N ARG A 16 16.26 15.44 -16.04
CA ARG A 16 15.06 15.15 -15.28
C ARG A 16 15.04 15.78 -13.88
N VAL A 17 16.19 15.87 -13.21
CA VAL A 17 16.32 16.53 -11.90
C VAL A 17 16.04 18.02 -12.05
N LEU A 18 16.67 18.67 -13.03
CA LEU A 18 16.44 20.09 -13.33
C LEU A 18 14.98 20.39 -13.68
N GLU A 19 14.34 19.52 -14.45
CA GLU A 19 12.91 19.65 -14.78
C GLU A 19 12.03 19.56 -13.53
N LEU A 20 12.31 18.60 -12.64
CA LEU A 20 11.58 18.44 -11.37
C LEU A 20 11.82 19.64 -10.45
N GLU A 21 13.04 20.16 -10.37
CA GLU A 21 13.33 21.36 -9.58
C GLU A 21 12.57 22.58 -10.11
N ARG A 22 12.47 22.75 -11.43
CA ARG A 22 11.66 23.80 -12.04
C ARG A 22 10.17 23.63 -11.77
N LEU A 23 9.67 22.40 -11.79
CA LEU A 23 8.28 22.10 -11.44
C LEU A 23 8.01 22.45 -9.96
N LEU A 24 8.89 22.00 -9.06
CA LEU A 24 8.78 22.24 -7.62
C LEU A 24 8.99 23.71 -7.24
N ALA A 25 9.68 24.50 -8.07
CA ALA A 25 9.83 25.94 -7.88
C ALA A 25 8.58 26.77 -8.24
N GLN A 26 7.52 26.15 -8.76
CA GLN A 26 6.28 26.86 -9.07
C GLN A 26 5.58 27.35 -7.78
N PRO A 27 4.90 28.51 -7.80
CA PRO A 27 4.21 29.06 -6.63
C PRO A 27 3.21 28.09 -5.98
N LEU A 28 2.61 27.19 -6.77
CA LEU A 28 1.69 26.16 -6.29
C LEU A 28 2.31 25.25 -5.21
N PHE A 29 3.63 25.03 -5.24
CA PHE A 29 4.32 24.14 -4.31
C PHE A 29 5.05 24.87 -3.18
N GLU A 30 4.97 26.20 -3.11
CA GLU A 30 5.73 27.01 -2.13
C GLU A 30 5.42 26.60 -0.68
N GLU A 31 4.14 26.41 -0.36
CA GLU A 31 3.69 25.99 0.97
C GLU A 31 4.22 24.61 1.35
N VAL A 32 4.09 23.63 0.46
CA VAL A 32 4.54 22.26 0.68
C VAL A 32 6.06 22.20 0.82
N ASN A 33 6.80 22.95 0.02
CA ASN A 33 8.26 23.02 0.10
C ASN A 33 8.74 23.63 1.43
N ARG A 34 8.05 24.68 1.91
CA ARG A 34 8.32 25.30 3.20
C ARG A 34 8.06 24.32 4.34
N GLU A 35 6.90 23.67 4.38
CA GLU A 35 6.59 22.66 5.39
C GLU A 35 7.61 21.51 5.38
N PHE A 36 7.98 21.03 4.19
CA PHE A 36 8.99 19.99 4.04
C PHE A 36 10.36 20.43 4.61
N ALA A 37 10.81 21.64 4.27
CA ALA A 37 12.07 22.18 4.77
C ALA A 37 12.04 22.35 6.29
N ASP A 38 10.95 22.88 6.83
CA ASP A 38 10.75 23.13 8.26
C ASP A 38 10.76 21.81 9.05
N LEU A 39 10.02 20.81 8.57
CA LEU A 39 9.96 19.49 9.17
C LEU A 39 11.31 18.75 9.11
N LYS A 40 12.04 18.89 8.00
CA LYS A 40 13.39 18.34 7.83
C LYS A 40 14.36 18.98 8.83
N ARG A 41 14.30 20.31 9.01
CA ARG A 41 15.13 21.03 10.01
C ARG A 41 14.78 20.59 11.44
N ARG A 42 13.49 20.42 11.75
CA ARG A 42 13.01 20.03 13.09
C ARG A 42 13.40 18.60 13.49
N THR A 43 13.35 17.66 12.55
CA THR A 43 13.55 16.23 12.83
C THR A 43 14.96 15.71 12.50
N ASN A 44 15.73 16.49 11.72
CA ASN A 44 17.00 16.07 11.13
C ASN A 44 16.89 14.75 10.33
N ARG A 45 15.70 14.46 9.79
CA ARG A 45 15.38 13.29 8.98
C ARG A 45 14.62 13.74 7.74
N THR A 46 14.65 12.92 6.68
CA THR A 46 13.79 13.16 5.52
C THR A 46 12.33 13.01 5.96
N PRO A 47 11.49 14.05 5.81
CA PRO A 47 10.07 13.98 6.12
C PRO A 47 9.39 12.84 5.35
N ILE A 48 8.47 12.15 6.03
CA ILE A 48 7.56 11.24 5.36
C ILE A 48 6.33 12.06 4.99
N TRP A 49 5.77 11.85 3.79
CA TRP A 49 4.70 12.71 3.26
C TRP A 49 3.51 12.82 4.21
N TYR A 50 3.14 11.74 4.91
CA TYR A 50 2.02 11.73 5.85
C TYR A 50 2.32 12.39 7.19
N SER A 51 3.57 12.75 7.49
CA SER A 51 3.93 13.46 8.72
C SER A 51 4.04 14.97 8.53
N MET A 52 3.80 15.46 7.31
CA MET A 52 3.72 16.89 7.00
C MET A 52 2.40 17.47 7.51
N PHE A 53 2.35 18.78 7.74
CA PHE A 53 1.16 19.52 8.19
C PHE A 53 0.58 18.96 9.50
N ASP A 54 1.48 18.72 10.46
CA ASP A 54 1.18 18.09 11.76
C ASP A 54 0.48 16.72 11.64
N GLY A 55 0.75 16.02 10.54
CA GLY A 55 0.25 14.68 10.29
C GLY A 55 0.88 13.59 11.18
N PRO A 56 0.39 12.35 11.04
CA PRO A 56 0.84 11.19 11.79
C PRO A 56 2.35 10.94 11.75
N ARG A 57 2.92 10.46 12.86
CA ARG A 57 4.38 10.24 12.99
C ARG A 57 4.85 8.85 12.55
N ASN A 58 3.93 7.91 12.41
CA ASN A 58 4.20 6.53 12.01
C ASN A 58 2.95 5.91 11.36
N LEU A 59 3.11 4.73 10.76
CA LEU A 59 2.03 4.04 10.03
C LEU A 59 0.84 3.64 10.92
N GLU A 60 1.08 3.33 12.19
CA GLU A 60 0.02 3.03 13.16
C GLU A 60 -0.87 4.25 13.42
N SER A 61 -0.23 5.40 13.70
CA SER A 61 -0.91 6.67 13.89
C SER A 61 -1.61 7.13 12.61
N LEU A 62 -1.05 6.81 11.43
CA LEU A 62 -1.69 7.08 10.15
C LEU A 62 -2.97 6.26 10.00
N ALA A 63 -2.90 4.96 10.27
CA ALA A 63 -4.07 4.08 10.23
C ALA A 63 -5.17 4.53 11.21
N ALA A 64 -4.79 4.96 12.41
CA ALA A 64 -5.73 5.55 13.37
C ALA A 64 -6.33 6.88 12.84
N HIS A 65 -5.51 7.74 12.24
CA HIS A 65 -5.94 9.03 11.70
C HIS A 65 -6.94 8.90 10.54
N VAL A 66 -6.80 7.86 9.71
CA VAL A 66 -7.73 7.57 8.61
C VAL A 66 -8.86 6.62 9.01
N GLU A 67 -9.04 6.36 10.31
CA GLU A 67 -10.08 5.49 10.87
C GLU A 67 -10.03 4.03 10.38
N LEU A 68 -8.84 3.56 10.00
CA LEU A 68 -8.58 2.19 9.54
C LEU A 68 -7.51 1.46 10.38
N PRO A 69 -7.58 1.49 11.74
CA PRO A 69 -6.56 0.86 12.59
C PRO A 69 -6.44 -0.65 12.36
N GLY A 70 -7.54 -1.30 11.95
CA GLY A 70 -7.53 -2.72 11.59
C GLY A 70 -6.57 -3.04 10.44
N LEU A 71 -6.42 -2.15 9.45
CA LEU A 71 -5.49 -2.38 8.34
C LEU A 71 -4.04 -2.44 8.80
N TYR A 72 -3.68 -1.64 9.81
CA TYR A 72 -2.35 -1.69 10.39
C TYR A 72 -2.11 -3.04 11.09
N GLU A 73 -3.04 -3.48 11.93
CA GLU A 73 -2.91 -4.75 12.67
C GLU A 73 -2.94 -5.98 11.74
N TYR A 74 -3.87 -6.02 10.79
CA TYR A 74 -4.05 -7.19 9.92
C TYR A 74 -3.07 -7.27 8.76
N LEU A 75 -2.77 -6.14 8.11
CA LEU A 75 -1.90 -6.13 6.94
C LEU A 75 -0.47 -5.84 7.35
N TYR A 76 -0.24 -4.66 7.92
CA TYR A 76 1.11 -4.19 8.14
C TYR A 76 1.83 -5.05 9.18
N ARG A 77 1.29 -5.20 10.40
CA ARG A 77 1.95 -5.94 11.47
C ARG A 77 2.19 -7.40 11.11
N ARG A 78 1.18 -8.07 10.53
CA ARG A 78 1.26 -9.48 10.12
C ARG A 78 2.25 -9.70 8.98
N TRP A 79 2.28 -8.81 7.98
CA TRP A 79 3.17 -8.98 6.82
C TRP A 79 4.59 -8.47 7.10
N SER A 80 4.75 -7.40 7.88
CA SER A 80 6.07 -6.87 8.25
C SER A 80 6.83 -7.81 9.19
N GLY A 81 6.13 -8.46 10.13
CA GLY A 81 6.71 -9.48 11.01
C GLY A 81 7.35 -10.62 10.22
N ALA A 82 6.65 -11.15 9.22
CA ALA A 82 7.15 -12.22 8.36
C ALA A 82 8.44 -11.86 7.58
N VAL A 83 8.60 -10.58 7.22
CA VAL A 83 9.75 -10.03 6.50
C VAL A 83 10.96 -9.85 7.42
N HIS A 84 10.76 -9.52 8.69
CA HIS A 84 11.84 -9.44 9.66
C HIS A 84 12.31 -10.85 10.03
N GLY A 85 13.52 -11.21 9.59
CA GLY A 85 14.14 -12.53 9.78
C GLY A 85 14.36 -12.99 11.23
N LEU A 86 13.86 -12.25 12.23
CA LEU A 86 13.89 -12.64 13.65
C LEU A 86 12.75 -13.61 14.02
N GLU A 87 11.65 -13.63 13.25
CA GLU A 87 10.56 -14.61 13.42
C GLU A 87 10.80 -15.91 12.62
N VAL A 88 12.05 -16.37 12.50
CA VAL A 88 12.35 -17.66 11.85
C VAL A 88 11.77 -18.83 12.66
N PHE A 89 11.70 -18.68 13.99
CA PHE A 89 11.16 -19.72 14.87
C PHE A 89 9.63 -19.78 14.88
N ASP A 90 8.93 -18.66 14.74
CA ASP A 90 7.47 -18.57 15.00
C ASP A 90 6.56 -18.89 13.79
N GLY A 91 7.12 -19.37 12.66
CA GLY A 91 6.26 -19.75 11.54
C GLY A 91 6.94 -20.26 10.27
N LYS A 92 8.28 -20.35 10.24
CA LYS A 92 9.00 -20.80 9.05
C LYS A 92 9.32 -22.30 9.07
N LEU A 93 9.30 -22.94 10.23
CA LEU A 93 9.37 -24.39 10.37
C LEU A 93 7.97 -24.99 10.26
N LYS A 94 7.65 -25.53 9.08
CA LYS A 94 6.45 -26.32 8.87
C LYS A 94 6.83 -27.79 8.81
N GLY A 95 5.98 -28.66 9.34
CA GLY A 95 6.13 -30.11 9.22
C GLY A 95 5.10 -30.66 8.23
N ARG A 96 5.53 -31.50 7.29
CA ARG A 96 4.63 -32.40 6.54
C ARG A 96 5.15 -33.82 6.75
N ASP A 97 4.28 -34.71 7.19
CA ASP A 97 4.62 -36.12 7.46
C ASP A 97 5.80 -36.32 8.42
N GLY A 98 5.92 -35.43 9.43
CA GLY A 98 7.01 -35.47 10.42
C GLY A 98 8.35 -34.91 9.92
N ILE A 99 8.44 -34.45 8.67
CA ILE A 99 9.67 -33.84 8.12
C ILE A 99 9.56 -32.31 8.23
N PRO A 100 10.46 -31.65 8.99
CA PRO A 100 10.51 -30.20 9.03
C PRO A 100 11.06 -29.64 7.71
N TYR A 101 10.42 -28.61 7.18
CA TYR A 101 10.93 -27.80 6.07
C TYR A 101 10.83 -26.31 6.40
N ILE A 102 11.74 -25.54 5.80
CA ILE A 102 11.77 -24.08 5.94
C ILE A 102 10.95 -23.48 4.80
N THR A 103 9.88 -22.78 5.13
CA THR A 103 9.12 -22.00 4.14
C THR A 103 9.98 -20.78 3.75
N GLN A 104 10.22 -20.60 2.45
CA GLN A 104 11.02 -19.46 1.97
C GLN A 104 10.36 -18.13 2.37
N LEU A 105 11.19 -17.09 2.54
CA LEU A 105 10.77 -15.72 2.91
C LEU A 105 9.69 -15.10 2.01
N ARG A 106 9.43 -15.69 0.83
CA ARG A 106 8.32 -15.34 -0.06
C ARG A 106 7.25 -16.41 0.08
N ALA A 107 6.44 -16.31 1.13
CA ALA A 107 5.37 -17.25 1.40
C ALA A 107 4.28 -17.12 0.32
N ILE A 108 4.34 -17.97 -0.71
CA ILE A 108 3.32 -18.10 -1.75
C ILE A 108 1.95 -18.34 -1.10
N ASP A 109 1.92 -19.00 0.06
CA ASP A 109 0.74 -19.24 0.88
C ASP A 109 -0.06 -17.96 1.22
N ASN A 110 0.60 -16.79 1.26
CA ASN A 110 -0.06 -15.51 1.52
C ASN A 110 -0.40 -14.73 0.25
N ALA A 111 0.01 -15.19 -0.94
CA ALA A 111 -0.16 -14.46 -2.20
C ALA A 111 -1.65 -14.18 -2.48
N GLN A 112 -2.53 -15.13 -2.19
CA GLN A 112 -3.98 -14.98 -2.32
C GLN A 112 -4.51 -13.85 -1.42
N HIS A 113 -4.18 -13.86 -0.13
CA HIS A 113 -4.58 -12.82 0.82
C HIS A 113 -4.03 -11.45 0.43
N VAL A 114 -2.75 -11.35 0.07
CA VAL A 114 -2.13 -10.10 -0.38
C VAL A 114 -2.85 -9.56 -1.62
N THR A 115 -3.18 -10.44 -2.57
CA THR A 115 -3.90 -10.06 -3.80
C THR A 115 -5.30 -9.54 -3.49
N LEU A 116 -6.08 -10.25 -2.65
CA LEU A 116 -7.42 -9.83 -2.26
C LEU A 116 -7.43 -8.49 -1.53
N HIS A 117 -6.50 -8.28 -0.59
CA HIS A 117 -6.40 -7.01 0.14
C HIS A 117 -5.92 -5.87 -0.75
N THR A 118 -5.00 -6.13 -1.68
CA THR A 118 -4.55 -5.12 -2.64
C THR A 118 -5.70 -4.71 -3.54
N LEU A 119 -6.48 -5.67 -4.03
CA LEU A 119 -7.64 -5.40 -4.87
C LEU A 119 -8.70 -4.60 -4.11
N TRP A 120 -8.99 -4.99 -2.87
CA TRP A 120 -9.91 -4.25 -2.01
C TRP A 120 -9.46 -2.80 -1.78
N LEU A 121 -8.19 -2.57 -1.46
CA LEU A 121 -7.63 -1.22 -1.30
C LEU A 121 -7.75 -0.39 -2.59
N GLN A 122 -7.45 -0.99 -3.74
CA GLN A 122 -7.59 -0.33 -5.04
C GLN A 122 -9.04 0.06 -5.31
N LEU A 123 -10.00 -0.82 -4.99
CA LEU A 123 -11.42 -0.54 -5.15
C LEU A 123 -11.86 0.61 -4.24
N GLN A 124 -11.49 0.60 -2.96
CA GLN A 124 -11.81 1.69 -2.03
C GLN A 124 -11.27 3.03 -2.52
N HIS A 125 -10.02 3.04 -3.00
CA HIS A 125 -9.42 4.24 -3.56
C HIS A 125 -10.15 4.71 -4.82
N PHE A 126 -10.51 3.78 -5.72
CA PHE A 126 -11.21 4.11 -6.95
C PHE A 126 -12.64 4.63 -6.68
N GLN A 127 -13.36 4.03 -5.75
CA GLN A 127 -14.68 4.50 -5.29
C GLN A 127 -14.59 5.90 -4.68
N SER A 128 -13.59 6.16 -3.82
CA SER A 128 -13.37 7.49 -3.24
C SER A 128 -13.04 8.53 -4.31
N PHE A 129 -12.17 8.18 -5.26
CA PHE A 129 -11.81 9.04 -6.39
C PHE A 129 -13.04 9.39 -7.23
N VAL A 130 -13.84 8.39 -7.65
CA VAL A 130 -15.04 8.61 -8.46
C VAL A 130 -16.10 9.38 -7.67
N GLY A 131 -16.35 9.01 -6.41
CA GLY A 131 -17.33 9.71 -5.57
C GLY A 131 -16.97 11.18 -5.32
N THR A 132 -15.68 11.52 -5.29
CA THR A 132 -15.22 12.90 -5.09
C THR A 132 -15.19 13.70 -6.39
N LEU A 133 -14.71 13.11 -7.49
CA LEU A 133 -14.45 13.85 -8.73
C LEU A 133 -15.52 13.68 -9.81
N LEU A 134 -16.24 12.56 -9.81
CA LEU A 134 -17.20 12.15 -10.85
C LEU A 134 -18.44 11.46 -10.22
N PRO A 135 -19.14 12.11 -9.27
CA PRO A 135 -20.22 11.46 -8.52
C PRO A 135 -21.35 10.93 -9.41
N GLU A 136 -21.59 11.54 -10.58
CA GLU A 136 -22.58 11.09 -11.55
C GLU A 136 -22.25 9.72 -12.19
N ARG A 137 -20.99 9.26 -12.07
CA ARG A 137 -20.52 7.96 -12.57
C ARG A 137 -20.60 6.85 -11.54
N LEU A 138 -20.99 7.12 -10.29
CA LEU A 138 -21.13 6.10 -9.25
C LEU A 138 -22.04 4.93 -9.66
N PRO A 139 -23.23 5.14 -10.30
CA PRO A 139 -24.07 4.01 -10.71
C PRO A 139 -23.40 3.11 -11.76
N GLU A 140 -22.58 3.68 -12.65
CA GLU A 140 -21.81 2.92 -13.63
C GLU A 140 -20.71 2.11 -12.96
N LEU A 141 -20.04 2.69 -11.96
CA LEU A 141 -19.02 2.01 -11.16
C LEU A 141 -19.61 0.82 -10.38
N ASP A 142 -20.77 1.00 -9.75
CA ASP A 142 -21.45 -0.07 -9.01
C ASP A 142 -21.86 -1.22 -9.94
N LEU A 143 -22.37 -0.89 -11.13
CA LEU A 143 -22.74 -1.88 -12.14
C LEU A 143 -21.50 -2.64 -12.65
N TRP A 144 -20.39 -1.94 -12.90
CA TRP A 144 -19.13 -2.56 -13.28
C TRP A 144 -18.59 -3.48 -12.18
N PHE A 145 -18.63 -3.03 -10.91
CA PHE A 145 -18.20 -3.83 -9.78
C PHE A 145 -18.96 -5.16 -9.71
N LEU A 146 -20.30 -5.11 -9.79
CA LEU A 146 -21.15 -6.30 -9.73
C LEU A 146 -20.91 -7.27 -10.91
N LYS A 147 -20.74 -6.73 -12.12
CA LYS A 147 -20.60 -7.56 -13.33
C LYS A 147 -19.22 -8.16 -13.50
N GLU A 148 -18.18 -7.38 -13.25
CA GLU A 148 -16.81 -7.75 -13.63
C GLU A 148 -15.97 -8.14 -12.42
N LEU A 149 -16.04 -7.34 -11.34
CA LEU A 149 -15.10 -7.48 -10.24
C LEU A 149 -15.56 -8.47 -9.18
N GLN A 150 -16.85 -8.51 -8.87
CA GLN A 150 -17.41 -9.43 -7.89
C GLN A 150 -17.16 -10.91 -8.26
N PRO A 151 -17.37 -11.36 -9.50
CA PRO A 151 -17.05 -12.74 -9.89
C PRO A 151 -15.55 -13.06 -9.76
N LEU A 152 -14.68 -12.09 -10.09
CA LEU A 152 -13.24 -12.26 -9.91
C LEU A 152 -12.86 -12.38 -8.44
N TYR A 153 -13.44 -11.54 -7.58
CA TYR A 153 -13.21 -11.59 -6.14
C TYR A 153 -13.65 -12.93 -5.54
N HIS A 154 -14.77 -13.47 -6.01
CA HIS A 154 -15.25 -14.80 -5.66
C HIS A 154 -14.25 -15.90 -6.04
N LEU A 155 -13.80 -15.89 -7.30
CA LEU A 155 -12.80 -16.84 -7.78
C LEU A 155 -11.50 -16.76 -6.98
N LEU A 156 -11.05 -15.55 -6.65
CA LEU A 156 -9.80 -15.32 -5.91
C LEU A 156 -9.91 -15.61 -4.42
N SER A 157 -11.09 -15.50 -3.81
CA SER A 157 -11.28 -15.81 -2.38
C SER A 157 -11.44 -17.30 -2.13
N GLY A 158 -11.90 -18.07 -3.12
CA GLY A 158 -12.23 -19.48 -2.94
C GLY A 158 -13.44 -19.70 -2.02
N GLU A 159 -14.14 -18.62 -1.66
CA GLU A 159 -15.36 -18.65 -0.85
C GLU A 159 -16.59 -18.53 -1.73
N LEU A 160 -17.59 -19.40 -1.50
CA LEU A 160 -18.90 -19.27 -2.11
C LEU A 160 -19.68 -18.14 -1.39
N MET A 161 -19.62 -16.90 -1.87
CA MET A 161 -20.55 -15.86 -1.41
C MET A 161 -21.97 -16.22 -1.85
N TYR A 162 -22.94 -16.21 -0.92
CA TYR A 162 -24.37 -16.34 -1.22
C TYR A 162 -24.74 -15.34 -2.32
N SER A 163 -25.49 -15.79 -3.34
CA SER A 163 -25.88 -14.93 -4.45
C SER A 163 -26.69 -13.75 -3.93
N ILE A 164 -26.33 -12.56 -4.39
CA ILE A 164 -27.02 -11.31 -4.08
C ILE A 164 -28.52 -11.34 -4.45
N ASP A 165 -28.94 -12.28 -5.30
CA ASP A 165 -30.35 -12.55 -5.61
C ASP A 165 -31.21 -12.88 -4.37
N GLU A 166 -30.62 -13.34 -3.26
CA GLU A 166 -31.36 -13.55 -2.00
C GLU A 166 -31.54 -12.28 -1.16
N VAL A 167 -30.74 -11.23 -1.40
CA VAL A 167 -30.74 -10.00 -0.57
C VAL A 167 -31.68 -8.93 -1.12
N TYR A 168 -31.93 -8.92 -2.44
CA TYR A 168 -32.80 -7.91 -3.07
C TYR A 168 -34.25 -8.36 -3.33
N HIS A 169 -34.64 -9.55 -2.87
CA HIS A 169 -36.05 -10.00 -2.89
C HIS A 169 -36.80 -9.81 -1.57
N THR A 170 -36.18 -9.18 -0.58
CA THR A 170 -36.84 -8.72 0.64
C THR A 170 -36.86 -7.20 0.70
N HIS A 171 -37.64 -6.55 -0.17
CA HIS A 171 -38.31 -5.26 0.09
C HIS A 171 -39.44 -5.02 -0.93
#